data_AF-A0A3M0Z7P2-F1
#
_entry.id   AF-A0A3M0Z7P2-F1
#
_cell.length_a   1.000
_cell.length_b   1.000
_cell.length_c   1.000
_cell.angle_alpha   90.00
_cell.angle_beta   90.00
_cell.angle_gamma   90.00
#
_symmetry.space_group_name_H-M   'P 1'
#
loop_
_entity.id
_entity.type
_entity.pdbx_description
1 polymer ?
#
loop_
_entity_poly.entity_id
_entity_poly.type
_entity_poly.pdbx_seq_one_letter_code
_entity_poly.pdbx_strand_id
1 'polypeptide(L)'
;MVFIQGTGSFLPNQPISVDELEKVLGRIGKNASRSLRIISRSNGIKTRYFALDPETGQPTHTNAQLTAEAVRKAASDAGIEPRQIQLLACGSSSPDQFFPGHANMVQG
;
A
#
# COMPACT_ATOMS: atom_id res chain seq x y z
N MET A 1 10.50 20.76 21.38
CA MET A 1 9.51 19.67 21.57
C MET A 1 9.02 19.23 20.20
N VAL A 2 8.63 17.97 20.04
CA VAL A 2 8.13 17.41 18.77
C VAL A 2 6.70 16.92 18.99
N PHE A 3 5.81 17.20 18.04
CA PHE A 3 4.40 16.82 18.09
C PHE A 3 3.95 16.28 16.73
N ILE A 4 3.01 15.35 16.73
CA ILE A 4 2.33 14.89 15.51
C ILE A 4 1.20 15.88 15.23
N GLN A 5 1.27 16.58 14.10
CA GLN A 5 0.25 17.56 13.69
C GLN A 5 -0.77 16.98 12.72
N GLY A 6 -0.46 15.87 12.05
CA GLY A 6 -1.38 15.19 11.15
C GLY A 6 -0.92 13.77 10.81
N THR A 7 -1.86 12.94 10.37
CA THR A 7 -1.62 11.56 9.96
C THR A 7 -2.35 11.26 8.65
N GLY A 8 -1.86 10.29 7.88
CA GLY A 8 -2.45 9.96 6.58
C GLY A 8 -2.30 8.48 6.24
N SER A 9 -3.37 7.90 5.70
CA SER A 9 -3.37 6.53 5.19
C SER A 9 -4.03 6.47 3.82
N PHE A 10 -3.43 5.68 2.92
CA PHE A 10 -4.00 5.39 1.61
C PHE A 10 -4.02 3.88 1.39
N LEU A 11 -5.20 3.36 1.06
CA LEU A 11 -5.42 1.96 0.74
C LEU A 11 -5.88 1.90 -0.74
N PRO A 12 -5.15 1.21 -1.63
CA PRO A 12 -5.47 1.20 -3.05
C PRO A 12 -6.68 0.30 -3.33
N ASN A 13 -7.49 0.71 -4.30
CA ASN A 13 -8.62 -0.07 -4.82
C ASN A 13 -9.64 -0.45 -3.73
N GLN A 14 -10.49 -1.42 -4.04
CA GLN A 14 -11.52 -1.92 -3.11
C GLN A 14 -10.94 -2.98 -2.16
N PRO A 15 -11.51 -3.12 -0.94
CA PRO A 15 -11.15 -4.20 -0.05
C PRO A 15 -11.47 -5.56 -0.69
N ILE A 16 -10.48 -6.45 -0.69
CA ILE A 16 -10.59 -7.81 -1.21
C ILE A 16 -10.80 -8.77 -0.05
N SER A 17 -11.87 -9.57 -0.11
CA SER A 17 -12.14 -10.61 0.88
C SER A 17 -11.23 -11.84 0.70
N VAL A 18 -11.20 -12.71 1.70
CA VAL A 18 -10.45 -13.98 1.62
C VAL A 18 -10.90 -14.84 0.43
N ASP A 19 -12.19 -14.81 0.08
CA ASP A 19 -12.77 -15.62 -0.99
C ASP A 19 -12.40 -15.09 -2.40
N GLU A 20 -12.06 -13.81 -2.49
CA GLU A 20 -11.65 -13.14 -3.73
C GLU A 20 -10.13 -13.15 -3.94
N LEU A 21 -9.37 -13.50 -2.91
CA LEU A 21 -7.91 -13.35 -2.89
C LEU A 21 -7.21 -14.14 -4.01
N GLU A 22 -7.68 -15.36 -4.30
CA GLU A 22 -7.12 -16.18 -5.39
C GLU A 22 -7.48 -15.66 -6.78
N LYS A 23 -8.54 -14.86 -6.92
CA LYS A 23 -8.88 -14.22 -8.20
C LYS A 23 -7.90 -13.09 -8.48
N VAL A 24 -7.52 -12.33 -7.45
CA VAL A 24 -6.61 -11.17 -7.57
C VAL A 24 -5.15 -11.59 -7.68
N LEU A 25 -4.70 -12.52 -6.83
CA LEU A 25 -3.29 -12.95 -6.79
C LEU A 25 -2.97 -14.12 -7.74
N GLY A 26 -4.00 -14.74 -8.31
CA GLY A 26 -3.88 -15.96 -9.09
C GLY A 26 -3.62 -17.20 -8.22
N ARG A 27 -3.52 -18.35 -8.90
CA ARG A 27 -3.22 -19.66 -8.29
C ARG A 27 -1.86 -20.15 -8.76
N ILE A 28 -1.11 -20.75 -7.82
CA ILE A 28 0.13 -21.45 -8.16
C ILE A 28 -0.23 -22.88 -8.57
N GLY A 29 -0.09 -23.18 -9.86
CA GLY A 29 -0.51 -24.46 -10.43
C GLY A 29 -2.03 -24.57 -10.59
N LYS A 30 -2.56 -25.80 -10.58
CA LYS A 30 -3.98 -26.06 -10.88
C LYS A 30 -4.90 -26.05 -9.65
N ASN A 31 -4.33 -26.07 -8.44
CA ASN A 31 -5.09 -26.29 -7.21
C ASN A 31 -5.25 -25.01 -6.40
N ALA A 32 -6.38 -24.90 -5.70
CA ALA A 32 -6.58 -23.86 -4.69
C ALA A 32 -5.59 -24.05 -3.52
N SER A 33 -5.21 -22.94 -2.88
CA SER A 33 -4.31 -22.92 -1.73
C SER A 33 -4.95 -23.62 -0.53
N ARG A 34 -4.36 -24.73 -0.12
CA ARG A 34 -4.77 -25.48 1.09
C ARG A 34 -4.52 -24.67 2.36
N SER A 35 -3.49 -23.84 2.37
CA SER A 35 -3.04 -23.08 3.55
C SER A 35 -3.79 -21.77 3.74
N LEU A 36 -4.35 -21.18 2.68
CA LEU A 36 -4.97 -19.85 2.72
C LEU A 36 -6.05 -19.72 3.81
N ARG A 37 -6.91 -20.72 3.92
CA ARG A 37 -7.99 -20.74 4.92
C ARG A 37 -7.46 -20.84 6.35
N ILE A 38 -6.43 -21.66 6.56
CA ILE A 38 -5.79 -21.85 7.86
C ILE A 38 -5.08 -20.57 8.30
N ILE A 39 -4.29 -19.96 7.41
CA ILE A 39 -3.54 -18.73 7.67
C ILE A 39 -4.51 -17.57 7.97
N SER A 40 -5.58 -17.42 7.18
CA SER A 40 -6.55 -16.35 7.38
C SER A 40 -7.35 -16.52 8.67
N ARG A 41 -7.68 -17.75 9.06
CA ARG A 41 -8.30 -18.04 10.36
C ARG A 41 -7.37 -17.68 11.53
N SER A 42 -6.06 -17.94 11.38
CA SER A 42 -5.07 -17.69 12.42
C SER A 42 -4.80 -16.19 12.62
N ASN A 43 -4.66 -15.41 11.54
CA ASN A 43 -4.39 -13.97 11.64
C ASN A 43 -5.65 -13.10 11.78
N GLY A 44 -6.85 -13.65 11.58
CA GLY A 44 -8.13 -12.95 11.76
C GLY A 44 -8.44 -11.89 10.70
N ILE A 45 -7.63 -11.78 9.64
CA ILE A 45 -7.80 -10.75 8.61
C ILE A 45 -8.94 -11.14 7.68
N LYS A 46 -9.96 -10.28 7.58
CA LYS A 46 -11.14 -10.48 6.73
C LYS A 46 -10.99 -9.86 5.34
N THR A 47 -10.32 -8.72 5.26
CA THR A 47 -10.11 -7.97 4.02
C THR A 47 -8.68 -7.45 3.93
N ARG A 48 -8.17 -7.32 2.70
CA ARG A 48 -6.88 -6.72 2.37
C ARG A 48 -7.00 -5.86 1.12
N TYR A 49 -6.04 -4.97 0.91
CA TYR A 49 -5.99 -4.10 -0.26
C TYR A 49 -4.74 -4.45 -1.07
N PHE A 50 -4.88 -4.49 -2.39
CA PHE A 50 -3.80 -4.78 -3.31
C PHE A 50 -3.74 -3.69 -4.37
N ALA A 51 -2.54 -3.21 -4.67
CA ALA A 51 -2.29 -2.31 -5.79
C ALA A 51 -2.30 -3.04 -7.14
N LEU A 52 -3.21 -4.01 -7.31
CA LEU A 52 -3.42 -4.77 -8.54
C LEU A 52 -4.87 -4.60 -8.98
N ASP A 53 -5.06 -4.45 -10.27
CA ASP A 53 -6.37 -4.48 -10.90
C ASP A 53 -6.88 -5.94 -10.88
N PRO A 54 -8.05 -6.24 -10.27
CA PRO A 54 -8.56 -7.60 -10.13
C PRO A 54 -8.88 -8.32 -11.44
N GLU A 55 -9.14 -7.58 -12.52
CA GLU A 55 -9.56 -8.14 -13.81
C GLU A 55 -8.35 -8.43 -14.71
N THR A 56 -7.41 -7.49 -14.75
CA THR A 56 -6.24 -7.52 -15.65
C THR A 56 -4.98 -8.05 -14.97
N GLY A 57 -4.92 -8.03 -13.64
CA GLY A 57 -3.74 -8.35 -12.85
C GLY A 57 -2.62 -7.32 -12.93
N GLN A 58 -2.86 -6.17 -13.58
CA GLN A 58 -1.84 -5.14 -13.75
C GLN A 58 -1.67 -4.29 -12.48
N PRO A 59 -0.44 -3.81 -12.20
CA PRO A 59 -0.22 -2.85 -11.13
C PRO A 59 -1.01 -1.55 -11.36
N THR A 60 -1.74 -1.11 -10.34
CA THR A 60 -2.50 0.16 -10.36
C THR A 60 -1.69 1.31 -9.78
N HIS A 61 -0.77 1.01 -8.87
CA HIS A 61 0.07 1.99 -8.19
C HIS A 61 1.45 1.41 -7.94
N THR A 62 2.47 2.26 -8.02
CA THR A 62 3.79 1.99 -7.46
C THR A 62 3.80 2.24 -5.95
N ASN A 63 4.77 1.69 -5.22
CA ASN A 63 4.94 1.97 -3.81
C ASN A 63 5.14 3.47 -3.55
N ALA A 64 5.91 4.14 -4.42
CA ALA A 64 6.11 5.58 -4.36
C ALA A 64 4.79 6.36 -4.48
N GLN A 65 3.90 5.96 -5.40
CA GLN A 65 2.58 6.58 -5.55
C GLN A 65 1.69 6.35 -4.32
N LEU A 66 1.65 5.14 -3.76
CA LEU A 66 0.90 4.85 -2.54
C LEU A 66 1.37 5.72 -1.36
N THR A 67 2.69 5.86 -1.23
CA THR A 67 3.30 6.68 -0.18
C THR A 67 3.00 8.17 -0.40
N ALA A 68 3.08 8.66 -1.64
CA ALA A 68 2.78 10.05 -1.98
C ALA A 68 1.33 10.42 -1.63
N GLU A 69 0.36 9.53 -1.90
CA GLU A 69 -1.04 9.72 -1.49
C GLU A 69 -1.20 9.80 0.03
N ALA A 70 -0.50 8.94 0.79
CA ALA A 70 -0.53 8.99 2.25
C ALA A 70 0.10 10.29 2.79
N VAL A 71 1.20 10.76 2.19
CA VAL A 71 1.86 12.03 2.55
C VAL A 71 0.94 13.23 2.27
N ARG A 72 0.27 13.27 1.12
CA ARG A 72 -0.70 14.34 0.79
C ARG A 72 -1.83 14.40 1.80
N LYS A 73 -2.36 13.24 2.22
CA LYS A 73 -3.38 13.14 3.27
C LYS A 73 -2.87 13.62 4.62
N ALA A 74 -1.66 13.23 5.03
CA ALA A 74 -1.06 13.66 6.28
C ALA A 74 -0.79 15.19 6.32
N ALA A 75 -0.34 15.76 5.20
CA ALA A 75 -0.16 17.21 5.07
C ALA A 75 -1.49 17.95 5.16
N SER A 76 -2.52 17.45 4.48
CA SER A 76 -3.87 18.01 4.52
C SER A 76 -4.48 17.96 5.93
N ASP A 77 -4.31 16.84 6.65
CA ASP A 77 -4.76 16.68 8.04
C ASP A 77 -4.04 17.66 8.99
N ALA A 78 -2.76 17.92 8.75
CA ALA A 78 -1.97 18.93 9.46
C ALA A 78 -2.26 20.38 9.04
N GLY A 79 -3.13 20.61 8.04
CA GLY A 79 -3.45 21.94 7.53
C GLY A 79 -2.30 22.64 6.80
N ILE A 80 -1.38 21.87 6.19
CA ILE A 80 -0.25 22.41 5.43
C ILE A 80 -0.23 21.87 4.00
N GLU A 81 0.42 22.62 3.11
CA GLU A 81 0.71 22.16 1.76
C GLU A 81 1.95 21.24 1.74
N PRO A 82 2.00 20.22 0.86
CA PRO A 82 3.17 19.34 0.75
C PRO A 82 4.51 20.07 0.55
N ARG A 83 4.50 21.21 -0.16
CA ARG A 83 5.69 22.06 -0.38
C ARG A 83 6.26 22.68 0.90
N GLN A 84 5.51 22.67 2.01
CA GLN A 84 5.95 23.19 3.31
C GLN A 84 6.71 22.13 4.12
N ILE A 85 6.74 20.87 3.67
CA ILE A 85 7.52 19.79 4.28
C ILE A 85 9.01 20.07 4.02
N GLN A 86 9.75 20.30 5.10
CA GLN A 86 11.19 20.61 5.03
C GLN A 86 12.08 19.37 4.91
N LEU A 87 11.58 18.21 5.36
CA LEU A 87 12.28 16.94 5.32
C LEU A 87 11.27 15.83 5.07
N LEU A 88 11.50 15.04 4.03
CA LEU A 88 10.74 13.83 3.76
C LEU A 88 11.62 12.60 4.03
N ALA A 89 11.20 11.76 4.98
CA ALA A 89 11.83 10.47 5.24
C ALA A 89 10.82 9.36 4.95
N CYS A 90 11.19 8.42 4.08
CA CYS A 90 10.34 7.30 3.69
C CYS A 90 11.08 5.97 3.86
N GLY A 91 10.37 4.94 4.29
CA GLY A 91 10.88 3.58 4.39
C GLY A 91 9.88 2.58 3.83
N SER A 92 10.37 1.60 3.06
CA SER A 92 9.58 0.50 2.53
C SER A 92 10.44 -0.76 2.46
N SER A 93 9.89 -1.91 2.87
CA SER A 93 10.51 -3.22 2.67
C SER A 93 10.28 -3.78 1.25
N SER A 94 9.51 -3.06 0.44
CA SER A 94 9.19 -3.42 -0.94
C SER A 94 9.23 -2.17 -1.81
N PRO A 95 10.40 -1.49 -1.91
CA PRO A 95 10.54 -0.33 -2.76
C PRO A 95 10.42 -0.75 -4.23
N ASP A 96 9.98 0.17 -5.08
CA ASP A 96 9.80 -0.10 -6.52
C ASP A 96 11.11 -0.48 -7.22
N GLN A 97 12.23 -0.01 -6.68
CA GLN A 97 13.58 -0.24 -7.19
C GLN A 97 14.62 -0.12 -6.08
N PHE A 98 15.84 -0.62 -6.34
CA PHE A 98 16.96 -0.50 -5.41
C PHE A 98 17.54 0.91 -5.34
N PHE A 99 17.67 1.57 -6.50
CA PHE A 99 18.17 2.94 -6.64
C PHE A 99 17.41 3.66 -7.76
N PRO A 100 17.15 4.97 -7.66
CA PRO A 100 17.31 5.84 -6.49
C PRO A 100 16.48 5.40 -5.26
N GLY A 101 16.80 5.95 -4.08
CA GLY A 101 16.12 5.58 -2.84
C GLY A 101 14.63 5.94 -2.83
N HIS A 102 13.84 5.22 -2.03
CA HIS A 102 12.38 5.32 -2.00
C HIS A 102 11.86 6.75 -1.78
N ALA A 103 12.45 7.50 -0.84
CA ALA A 103 12.04 8.88 -0.56
C ALA A 103 12.19 9.80 -1.79
N ASN A 104 13.23 9.60 -2.61
CA ASN A 104 13.42 10.38 -3.83
C ASN A 104 12.30 10.08 -4.84
N MET A 105 11.88 8.82 -4.92
CA MET A 105 10.79 8.40 -5.81
C MET A 105 9.44 8.93 -5.34
N VAL A 106 9.24 9.04 -4.03
CA VAL A 106 8.02 9.64 -3.44
C VAL A 106 7.99 11.15 -3.69
N GLN A 107 9.14 11.81 -3.57
CA GLN A 107 9.25 13.25 -3.72
C GLN A 107 8.88 13.72 -5.13
N GLY A 108 9.37 13.01 -6.16
CA GLY A 108 9.09 13.31 -7.57
C GLY A 108 9.90 14.49 -8.11
#